data_AF-A0A523GJ78-F1
#
_entry.id   AF-A0A523GJ78-F1
#
_cell.length_a   1.000
_cell.length_b   1.000
_cell.length_c   1.000
_cell.angle_alpha   90.00
_cell.angle_beta   90.00
_cell.angle_gamma   90.00
#
_symmetry.space_group_name_H-M   'P 1'
#
loop_
_entity.id
_entity.type
_entity.pdbx_description
1 polymer ?
#
loop_
_entity_poly.entity_id
_entity_poly.type
_entity_poly.pdbx_seq_one_letter_code
_entity_poly.pdbx_strand_id
1 'polypeptide(L)'
;MYRNITLLIFLVSMVTFAQDLTFEEYNPASTLVVPGEILTKAKYPFIDVHGHQYRMANQDLTPVILAMDILNMRIMVNLSGRSGDDLKKSVQNIKDNYSNRFVVFANIDFDGIGVAGWIEKTLSQLEEDVANGARGLKIYKSLGLRYTDKAGKRVAVDDVRLYPIWAKCGELGIPVLIH
;
A
#
# COMPACT_ATOMS: atom_id res chain seq x y z
N MET A 1 50.93 49.98 9.10
CA MET A 1 50.95 48.57 8.62
C MET A 1 49.69 47.80 8.96
N TYR A 2 49.06 48.01 10.12
CA TYR A 2 47.88 47.24 10.56
C TYR A 2 46.55 47.56 9.85
N ARG A 3 46.35 48.77 9.33
CA ARG A 3 45.07 49.20 8.73
C ARG A 3 44.73 48.49 7.41
N ASN A 4 45.74 48.06 6.65
CA ASN A 4 45.55 47.35 5.38
C ASN A 4 45.27 45.86 5.61
N ILE A 5 45.75 45.29 6.72
CA ILE A 5 45.52 43.89 7.10
C ILE A 5 44.06 43.71 7.58
N THR A 6 43.53 44.66 8.35
CA THR A 6 42.13 44.62 8.81
C THR A 6 41.13 44.73 7.66
N LEU A 7 41.41 45.55 6.64
CA LEU A 7 40.56 45.70 5.46
C LEU A 7 40.53 44.42 4.59
N LEU A 8 41.67 43.72 4.51
CA LEU A 8 41.79 42.48 3.74
C LEU A 8 41.02 41.32 4.38
N ILE A 9 41.03 41.21 5.72
CA ILE A 9 40.27 40.19 6.46
C ILE A 9 38.75 40.40 6.27
N PHE A 10 38.29 41.66 6.26
CA PHE A 10 36.88 41.98 6.07
C PHE A 10 36.36 41.68 4.64
N LEU A 11 37.24 41.76 3.64
CA LEU A 11 36.90 41.42 2.25
C LEU A 11 36.76 39.91 2.04
N VAL A 12 37.60 39.09 2.69
CA VAL A 12 37.57 37.63 2.55
C VAL A 12 36.31 37.02 3.15
N SER A 13 35.78 37.59 4.23
CA SER A 13 34.52 37.14 4.86
C SER A 13 33.27 37.40 4.02
N MET A 14 33.32 38.31 3.02
CA MET A 14 32.17 38.56 2.13
C MET A 14 32.11 37.63 0.91
N VAL A 15 33.13 36.79 0.69
CA VAL A 15 33.22 35.90 -0.50
C VAL A 15 32.93 34.44 -0.14
N THR A 16 32.80 34.11 1.14
CA THR A 16 32.36 32.78 1.58
C THR A 16 30.83 32.69 1.54
N PHE A 17 30.27 32.52 0.35
CA PHE A 17 28.93 31.95 0.23
C PHE A 17 29.01 30.50 0.71
N ALA A 18 28.24 30.14 1.74
CA ALA A 18 28.04 28.74 2.08
C ALA A 18 27.45 28.03 0.86
N GLN A 19 27.84 26.77 0.62
CA GLN A 19 27.19 25.96 -0.39
C GLN A 19 25.77 25.66 0.11
N ASP A 20 24.76 26.29 -0.50
CA ASP A 20 23.36 25.97 -0.28
C ASP A 20 23.05 24.66 -1.01
N LEU A 21 23.04 23.54 -0.28
CA LEU A 21 22.51 22.27 -0.76
C LEU A 21 21.05 22.17 -0.33
N THR A 22 20.13 22.24 -1.29
CA THR A 22 18.71 22.09 -1.00
C THR A 22 18.36 20.64 -0.65
N PHE A 23 17.24 20.43 0.03
CA PHE A 23 16.76 19.08 0.35
C PHE A 23 16.52 18.26 -0.93
N GLU A 24 16.06 18.91 -1.99
CA GLU A 24 15.79 18.32 -3.30
C GLU A 24 17.07 17.93 -4.06
N GLU A 25 18.17 18.64 -3.85
CA GLU A 25 19.47 18.35 -4.45
C GLU A 25 20.28 17.33 -3.63
N TYR A 26 19.92 17.10 -2.37
CA TYR A 26 20.57 16.11 -1.52
C TYR A 26 20.17 14.69 -1.89
N ASN A 27 20.95 14.09 -2.80
CA ASN A 27 20.82 12.69 -3.19
C ASN A 27 22.12 11.91 -2.89
N PRO A 28 22.39 11.57 -1.61
CA PRO A 28 23.63 10.89 -1.24
C PRO A 28 23.70 9.51 -1.91
N ALA A 29 24.78 9.26 -2.66
CA ALA A 29 25.03 7.94 -3.21
C ALA A 29 25.26 6.93 -2.07
N SER A 30 24.59 5.79 -2.14
CA SER A 30 24.82 4.69 -1.18
C SER A 30 26.29 4.29 -1.22
N THR A 31 26.96 4.34 -0.07
CA THR A 31 28.34 3.88 0.08
C THR A 31 28.43 2.38 0.39
N LEU A 32 27.28 1.69 0.44
CA LEU A 32 27.23 0.25 0.64
C LEU A 32 27.72 -0.48 -0.62
N VAL A 33 28.97 -0.92 -0.60
CA VAL A 33 29.53 -1.82 -1.61
C VAL A 33 29.28 -3.26 -1.15
N VAL A 34 28.39 -3.96 -1.85
CA VAL A 34 28.16 -5.39 -1.62
C VAL A 34 28.95 -6.18 -2.67
N PRO A 35 29.96 -6.97 -2.30
CA PRO A 35 30.67 -7.83 -3.25
C PRO A 35 29.72 -8.88 -3.84
N GLY A 36 29.67 -9.01 -5.16
CA GLY A 36 28.88 -10.05 -5.85
C GLY A 36 28.15 -9.53 -7.10
N GLU A 37 27.43 -10.44 -7.75
CA GLU A 37 26.59 -10.12 -8.90
C GLU A 37 25.22 -9.60 -8.45
N ILE A 38 24.64 -8.67 -9.22
CA ILE A 38 23.28 -8.18 -8.97
C ILE A 38 22.28 -9.25 -9.41
N LEU A 39 21.58 -9.84 -8.44
CA LEU A 39 20.50 -10.79 -8.71
C LEU A 39 19.22 -10.04 -9.08
N THR A 40 18.75 -10.22 -10.31
CA THR A 40 17.55 -9.56 -10.84
C THR A 40 16.32 -10.47 -10.90
N LYS A 41 16.50 -11.78 -10.61
CA LYS A 41 15.46 -12.80 -10.68
C LYS A 41 15.54 -13.73 -9.48
N ALA A 42 14.40 -14.03 -8.86
CA ALA A 42 14.35 -14.94 -7.73
C ALA A 42 14.66 -16.38 -8.18
N LYS A 43 15.52 -17.07 -7.42
CA LYS A 43 15.89 -18.48 -7.66
C LYS A 43 14.67 -19.41 -7.71
N TYR A 44 13.70 -19.17 -6.82
CA TYR A 44 12.45 -19.92 -6.75
C TYR A 44 11.26 -19.03 -7.09
N PRO A 45 10.21 -19.59 -7.71
CA PRO A 45 8.98 -18.85 -7.91
C PRO A 45 8.39 -18.43 -6.55
N PHE A 46 7.86 -17.21 -6.48
CA PHE A 46 7.29 -16.67 -5.24
C PHE A 46 5.95 -15.98 -5.47
N ILE A 47 5.27 -15.70 -4.35
CA ILE A 47 4.03 -14.94 -4.29
C ILE A 47 4.34 -13.61 -3.61
N ASP A 48 4.03 -12.51 -4.27
CA ASP A 48 4.03 -11.19 -3.64
C ASP A 48 2.70 -10.99 -2.91
N VAL A 49 2.75 -10.97 -1.58
CA VAL A 49 1.57 -10.81 -0.73
C VAL A 49 1.20 -9.33 -0.49
N HIS A 50 1.93 -8.38 -1.08
CA HIS A 50 1.77 -6.95 -0.84
C HIS A 50 1.83 -6.10 -2.12
N GLY A 51 0.96 -6.39 -3.08
CA GLY A 51 0.77 -5.57 -4.27
C GLY A 51 -0.34 -4.53 -4.13
N HIS A 52 -0.24 -3.44 -4.88
CA HIS A 52 -1.28 -2.41 -4.99
C HIS A 52 -1.56 -2.06 -6.45
N GLN A 53 -2.74 -2.43 -6.94
CA GLN A 53 -3.24 -2.12 -8.28
C GLN A 53 -4.61 -1.44 -8.15
N TYR A 54 -4.62 -0.17 -7.76
CA TYR A 54 -5.84 0.59 -7.44
C TYR A 54 -6.84 0.74 -8.58
N ARG A 55 -6.38 0.58 -9.83
CA ARG A 55 -7.19 0.75 -11.04
C ARG A 55 -7.42 -0.58 -11.76
N MET A 56 -7.20 -1.70 -11.07
CA MET A 56 -7.23 -3.05 -11.67
C MET A 56 -8.51 -3.35 -12.45
N ALA A 57 -9.66 -2.77 -12.10
CA ALA A 57 -10.90 -2.90 -12.87
C ALA A 57 -10.76 -2.54 -14.37
N ASN A 58 -9.95 -1.55 -14.71
CA ASN A 58 -9.79 -1.03 -16.08
C ASN A 58 -8.32 -0.91 -16.52
N GLN A 59 -7.40 -1.48 -15.75
CA GLN A 59 -5.97 -1.37 -15.98
C GLN A 59 -5.50 -2.39 -17.01
N ASP A 60 -4.62 -1.97 -17.93
CA ASP A 60 -3.81 -2.91 -18.70
C ASP A 60 -2.80 -3.60 -17.76
N LEU A 61 -2.98 -4.91 -17.59
CA LEU A 61 -2.17 -5.74 -16.69
C LEU A 61 -0.84 -6.17 -17.33
N THR A 62 -0.65 -5.95 -18.64
CA THR A 62 0.52 -6.41 -19.40
C THR A 62 1.86 -5.91 -18.81
N PRO A 63 2.03 -4.61 -18.48
CA PRO A 63 3.28 -4.14 -17.89
C PRO A 63 3.58 -4.79 -16.53
N VAL A 64 2.54 -5.07 -15.73
CA VAL A 64 2.68 -5.71 -14.42
C VAL A 64 3.14 -7.15 -14.60
N ILE A 65 2.51 -7.90 -15.52
CA ILE A 65 2.89 -9.27 -15.84
C ILE A 65 4.33 -9.38 -16.33
N LEU A 66 4.78 -8.48 -17.20
CA LEU A 66 6.15 -8.44 -17.68
C LEU A 66 7.15 -8.27 -16.51
N ALA A 67 6.86 -7.34 -15.58
CA ALA A 67 7.68 -7.17 -14.38
C ALA A 67 7.67 -8.42 -13.49
N MET A 68 6.49 -9.04 -13.29
CA MET A 68 6.38 -10.29 -12.53
C MET A 68 7.22 -11.41 -13.13
N ASP A 69 7.23 -11.55 -14.46
CA ASP A 69 7.98 -12.60 -15.16
C ASP A 69 9.50 -12.40 -15.05
N ILE A 70 9.98 -11.15 -15.13
CA ILE A 70 11.39 -10.79 -14.89
C ILE A 70 11.83 -11.26 -13.50
N LEU A 71 10.98 -11.01 -12.49
CA LEU A 71 11.31 -11.31 -11.10
C LEU A 71 11.17 -12.81 -10.73
N ASN A 72 10.53 -13.63 -11.56
CA ASN A 72 10.03 -14.97 -11.21
C ASN A 72 8.86 -14.95 -10.19
N MET A 73 8.08 -13.88 -10.18
CA MET A 73 6.87 -13.76 -9.38
C MET A 73 5.71 -14.50 -10.08
N ARG A 74 5.11 -15.47 -9.40
CA ARG A 74 3.99 -16.24 -9.97
C ARG A 74 2.65 -15.57 -9.72
N ILE A 75 2.41 -15.13 -8.50
CA ILE A 75 1.14 -14.53 -8.09
C ILE A 75 1.43 -13.22 -7.37
N MET A 76 0.64 -12.19 -7.67
CA MET A 76 0.57 -10.97 -6.89
C MET A 76 -0.78 -10.88 -6.17
N VAL A 77 -0.76 -10.65 -4.87
CA VAL A 77 -1.94 -10.31 -4.08
C VAL A 77 -2.15 -8.80 -4.16
N ASN A 78 -3.20 -8.37 -4.85
CA ASN A 78 -3.63 -6.99 -4.87
C ASN A 78 -4.43 -6.65 -3.60
N LEU A 79 -3.86 -5.82 -2.74
CA LEU A 79 -4.45 -5.37 -1.48
C LEU A 79 -5.39 -4.15 -1.65
N SER A 80 -5.54 -3.66 -2.88
CA SER A 80 -6.42 -2.54 -3.26
C SER A 80 -7.64 -2.99 -4.07
N GLY A 81 -8.25 -4.11 -3.67
CA GLY A 81 -9.40 -4.67 -4.40
C GLY A 81 -10.70 -3.91 -4.26
N ARG A 82 -10.80 -2.98 -3.29
CA ARG A 82 -12.04 -2.25 -2.95
C ARG A 82 -13.16 -3.23 -2.55
N SER A 83 -14.40 -2.91 -2.88
CA SER A 83 -15.60 -3.73 -2.61
C SER A 83 -16.62 -3.56 -3.74
N GLY A 84 -17.63 -4.42 -3.78
CA GLY A 84 -18.76 -4.35 -4.70
C GLY A 84 -18.32 -4.40 -6.17
N ASP A 85 -18.85 -3.48 -6.97
CA ASP A 85 -18.66 -3.49 -8.43
C ASP A 85 -17.20 -3.28 -8.85
N ASP A 86 -16.42 -2.49 -8.12
CA ASP A 86 -14.99 -2.29 -8.42
C ASP A 86 -14.21 -3.60 -8.23
N LEU A 87 -14.55 -4.35 -7.19
CA LEU A 87 -13.95 -5.65 -6.92
C LEU A 87 -14.34 -6.67 -7.99
N LYS A 88 -15.63 -6.77 -8.32
CA LYS A 88 -16.15 -7.65 -9.38
C LYS A 88 -15.44 -7.39 -10.71
N LYS A 89 -15.32 -6.12 -11.11
CA LYS A 89 -14.61 -5.73 -12.35
C LYS A 89 -13.14 -6.07 -12.29
N SER A 90 -12.47 -5.89 -11.14
CA SER A 90 -11.06 -6.26 -10.98
C SER A 90 -10.85 -7.77 -11.14
N VAL A 91 -11.70 -8.59 -10.48
CA VAL A 91 -11.67 -10.05 -10.63
C VAL A 91 -11.97 -10.47 -12.06
N GLN A 92 -12.94 -9.84 -12.72
CA GLN A 92 -13.28 -10.11 -14.11
C GLN A 92 -12.13 -9.74 -15.06
N ASN A 93 -11.47 -8.59 -14.89
CA ASN A 93 -10.32 -8.19 -15.69
C ASN A 93 -9.14 -9.19 -15.55
N ILE A 94 -8.91 -9.71 -14.34
CA ILE A 94 -7.94 -10.79 -14.12
C ILE A 94 -8.36 -12.05 -14.87
N LYS A 95 -9.63 -12.47 -14.73
CA LYS A 95 -10.15 -13.68 -15.37
C LYS A 95 -10.01 -13.65 -16.89
N ASP A 96 -10.28 -12.51 -17.51
CA ASP A 96 -10.27 -12.36 -18.96
C ASP A 96 -8.87 -12.30 -19.56
N ASN A 97 -7.87 -11.82 -18.79
CA ASN A 97 -6.53 -11.57 -19.32
C ASN A 97 -5.45 -12.49 -18.71
N TYR A 98 -5.45 -12.71 -17.40
CA TYR A 98 -4.36 -13.35 -16.66
C TYR A 98 -4.85 -14.13 -15.42
N SER A 99 -5.78 -15.08 -15.63
CA SER A 99 -6.61 -15.73 -14.59
C SER A 99 -5.88 -16.39 -13.42
N ASN A 100 -4.59 -16.69 -13.55
CA ASN A 100 -3.78 -17.36 -12.52
C ASN A 100 -2.60 -16.52 -12.00
N ARG A 101 -2.60 -15.21 -12.25
CA ARG A 101 -1.46 -14.32 -11.92
C ARG A 101 -1.76 -13.36 -10.77
N PHE A 102 -3.03 -13.16 -10.42
CA PHE A 102 -3.43 -12.22 -9.38
C PHE A 102 -4.44 -12.82 -8.42
N VAL A 103 -4.39 -12.33 -7.19
CA VAL A 103 -5.39 -12.57 -6.14
C VAL A 103 -5.87 -11.21 -5.65
N VAL A 104 -7.16 -11.05 -5.37
CA VAL A 104 -7.73 -9.77 -4.92
C VAL A 104 -8.18 -9.89 -3.47
N PHE A 105 -7.78 -8.93 -2.63
CA PHE A 105 -8.31 -8.76 -1.29
C PHE A 105 -9.35 -7.64 -1.28
N ALA A 106 -10.47 -7.89 -0.61
CA ALA A 106 -11.49 -6.88 -0.37
C ALA A 106 -10.99 -5.83 0.62
N ASN A 107 -11.64 -4.67 0.61
CA ASN A 107 -11.43 -3.58 1.56
C ASN A 107 -12.75 -3.18 2.20
N ILE A 108 -12.70 -2.72 3.45
CA ILE A 108 -13.85 -2.17 4.17
C ILE A 108 -13.65 -0.67 4.32
N ASP A 109 -14.73 0.08 4.09
CA ASP A 109 -14.82 1.47 4.49
C ASP A 109 -15.37 1.56 5.91
N PHE A 110 -14.59 2.17 6.81
CA PHE A 110 -14.97 2.33 8.21
C PHE A 110 -15.79 3.61 8.45
N ASP A 111 -16.02 4.41 7.41
CA ASP A 111 -16.96 5.53 7.47
C ASP A 111 -18.38 4.98 7.74
N GLY A 112 -18.95 5.37 8.88
CA GLY A 112 -20.26 4.89 9.36
C GLY A 112 -20.21 3.98 10.58
N ILE A 113 -19.03 3.62 11.09
CA ILE A 113 -18.94 2.89 12.35
C ILE A 113 -19.67 3.62 13.50
N GLY A 114 -20.50 2.88 14.24
CA GLY A 114 -21.38 3.41 15.29
C GLY A 114 -22.74 3.91 14.80
N VAL A 115 -23.00 3.90 13.49
CA VAL A 115 -24.34 4.07 12.91
C VAL A 115 -25.08 2.73 12.91
N ALA A 116 -26.37 2.75 13.22
CA ALA A 116 -27.20 1.54 13.21
C ALA A 116 -27.25 0.93 11.79
N GLY A 117 -27.12 -0.38 11.67
CA GLY A 117 -27.14 -1.08 10.38
C GLY A 117 -25.79 -1.12 9.64
N TRP A 118 -24.78 -0.35 10.08
CA TRP A 118 -23.49 -0.29 9.38
C TRP A 118 -22.76 -1.63 9.37
N ILE A 119 -22.75 -2.33 10.51
CA ILE A 119 -22.03 -3.59 10.63
C ILE A 119 -22.71 -4.68 9.79
N GLU A 120 -24.04 -4.77 9.83
CA GLU A 120 -24.81 -5.73 9.04
C GLU A 120 -24.58 -5.53 7.54
N LYS A 121 -24.61 -4.28 7.07
CA LYS A 121 -24.29 -3.93 5.68
C LYS A 121 -22.84 -4.31 5.33
N THR A 122 -21.89 -4.04 6.21
CA THR A 122 -20.47 -4.33 6.00
C THR A 122 -20.22 -5.82 5.87
N LEU A 123 -20.83 -6.63 6.74
CA LEU A 123 -20.72 -8.09 6.68
C LEU A 123 -21.36 -8.64 5.41
N SER A 124 -22.55 -8.16 5.05
CA SER A 124 -23.22 -8.57 3.81
C SER A 124 -22.40 -8.23 2.57
N GLN A 125 -21.76 -7.06 2.53
CA GLN A 125 -20.89 -6.68 1.41
C GLN A 125 -19.64 -7.57 1.35
N LEU A 126 -19.02 -7.86 2.50
CA LEU A 126 -17.85 -8.74 2.55
C LEU A 126 -18.17 -10.16 2.07
N GLU A 127 -19.32 -10.71 2.47
CA GLU A 127 -19.81 -12.00 1.97
C GLU A 127 -19.98 -11.98 0.44
N GLU A 128 -20.60 -10.93 -0.09
CA GLU A 128 -20.75 -10.75 -1.54
C GLU A 128 -19.38 -10.65 -2.23
N ASP A 129 -18.43 -9.88 -1.68
CA ASP A 129 -17.11 -9.70 -2.28
C ASP A 129 -16.33 -11.02 -2.34
N VAL A 130 -16.41 -11.85 -1.31
CA VAL A 130 -15.80 -13.19 -1.28
C VAL A 130 -16.47 -14.12 -2.28
N ALA A 131 -17.80 -14.10 -2.37
CA ALA A 131 -18.55 -14.86 -3.37
C ALA A 131 -18.17 -14.45 -4.80
N ASN A 132 -17.82 -13.17 -5.01
CA ASN A 132 -17.36 -12.63 -6.29
C ASN A 132 -15.85 -12.74 -6.54
N GLY A 133 -15.12 -13.47 -5.70
CA GLY A 133 -13.73 -13.85 -5.97
C GLY A 133 -12.67 -13.15 -5.12
N ALA A 134 -13.06 -12.32 -4.14
CA ALA A 134 -12.12 -11.92 -3.10
C ALA A 134 -11.58 -13.16 -2.36
N ARG A 135 -10.31 -13.11 -1.96
CA ARG A 135 -9.62 -14.22 -1.26
C ARG A 135 -8.96 -13.78 0.04
N GLY A 136 -9.37 -12.64 0.56
CA GLY A 136 -8.85 -12.07 1.79
C GLY A 136 -9.42 -10.68 2.04
N LEU A 137 -9.21 -10.18 3.25
CA LEU A 137 -9.58 -8.83 3.66
C LEU A 137 -8.31 -8.04 4.00
N LYS A 138 -8.14 -6.87 3.40
CA LYS A 138 -7.09 -5.91 3.76
C LYS A 138 -7.66 -4.78 4.60
N ILE A 139 -6.99 -4.50 5.71
CA ILE A 139 -7.22 -3.31 6.54
C ILE A 139 -6.08 -2.31 6.33
N TYR A 140 -6.42 -1.06 6.07
CA TYR A 140 -5.45 0.03 5.92
C TYR A 140 -5.07 0.63 7.27
N LYS A 141 -3.85 1.20 7.33
CA LYS A 141 -3.32 1.94 8.49
C LYS A 141 -4.21 3.09 8.97
N SER A 142 -5.16 3.54 8.14
CA SER A 142 -6.12 4.57 8.51
C SER A 142 -7.00 4.13 9.69
N LEU A 143 -7.25 2.83 9.86
CA LEU A 143 -7.86 2.31 11.08
C LEU A 143 -6.88 2.48 12.24
N GLY A 144 -7.31 3.11 13.34
CA GLY A 144 -6.44 3.46 14.46
C GLY A 144 -5.70 4.80 14.32
N LEU A 145 -5.59 5.35 13.10
CA LEU A 145 -4.92 6.65 12.87
C LEU A 145 -5.87 7.79 12.49
N ARG A 146 -6.86 7.54 11.61
CA ARG A 146 -7.64 8.60 10.95
C ARG A 146 -9.16 8.40 11.06
N TYR A 147 -9.65 7.17 11.05
CA TYR A 147 -11.09 6.93 11.17
C TYR A 147 -11.61 7.36 12.54
N THR A 148 -12.71 8.10 12.52
CA THR A 148 -13.48 8.51 13.69
C THR A 148 -14.90 7.97 13.59
N ASP A 149 -15.49 7.58 14.72
CA ASP A 149 -16.91 7.25 14.76
C ASP A 149 -17.79 8.51 14.70
N LYS A 150 -19.11 8.31 14.70
CA LYS A 150 -20.09 9.40 14.65
C LYS A 150 -19.97 10.44 15.77
N ALA A 151 -19.32 10.09 16.89
CA ALA A 151 -19.07 11.01 18.00
C ALA A 151 -17.74 11.78 17.84
N GLY A 152 -17.07 11.63 16.69
CA GLY A 152 -15.75 12.21 16.42
C GLY A 152 -14.62 11.51 17.17
N LYS A 153 -14.88 10.36 17.80
CA LYS A 153 -13.84 9.62 18.54
C LYS A 153 -13.07 8.73 17.59
N ARG A 154 -11.74 8.81 17.63
CA ARG A 154 -10.87 7.91 16.85
C ARG A 154 -11.19 6.44 17.16
N VAL A 155 -11.38 5.67 16.10
CA VAL A 155 -11.69 4.25 16.17
C VAL A 155 -10.40 3.48 16.48
N ALA A 156 -10.40 2.73 17.57
CA ALA A 156 -9.27 1.89 17.94
C ALA A 156 -9.22 0.64 17.04
N VAL A 157 -8.02 0.09 16.85
CA VAL A 157 -7.83 -1.13 16.03
C VAL A 157 -8.47 -2.37 16.65
N ASP A 158 -8.63 -2.37 17.97
CA ASP A 158 -9.22 -3.42 18.80
C ASP A 158 -10.65 -3.09 19.25
N ASP A 159 -11.30 -2.11 18.61
CA ASP A 159 -12.67 -1.72 18.91
C ASP A 159 -13.62 -2.93 18.76
N VAL A 160 -14.38 -3.23 19.84
CA VAL A 160 -15.26 -4.40 19.92
C VAL A 160 -16.31 -4.44 18.82
N ARG A 161 -16.67 -3.28 18.23
CA ARG A 161 -17.61 -3.19 17.11
C ARG A 161 -17.05 -3.81 15.83
N LEU A 162 -15.74 -4.01 15.74
CA LEU A 162 -15.07 -4.64 14.60
C LEU A 162 -15.01 -6.16 14.71
N TYR A 163 -15.22 -6.74 15.90
CA TYR A 163 -15.09 -8.18 16.11
C TYR A 163 -15.97 -9.04 15.19
N PRO A 164 -17.20 -8.62 14.84
CA PRO A 164 -18.01 -9.37 13.88
C PRO A 164 -17.35 -9.50 12.49
N ILE A 165 -16.53 -8.53 12.08
CA ILE A 165 -15.79 -8.59 10.80
C ILE A 165 -14.76 -9.73 10.84
N TRP A 166 -14.02 -9.85 11.93
CA TRP A 166 -13.01 -10.90 12.12
C TRP A 166 -13.65 -12.28 12.21
N ALA A 167 -14.75 -12.39 12.96
CA ALA A 167 -15.53 -13.60 13.05
C ALA A 167 -16.04 -14.03 11.66
N LYS A 168 -16.59 -13.09 10.89
CA LYS A 168 -17.05 -13.35 9.53
C LYS A 168 -15.93 -13.79 8.59
N CYS A 169 -14.73 -13.20 8.69
CA CYS A 169 -13.57 -13.66 7.92
C CYS A 169 -13.21 -15.12 8.26
N GLY A 170 -13.29 -15.48 9.55
CA GLY A 170 -13.12 -16.87 10.01
C GLY A 170 -14.16 -17.82 9.45
N GLU A 171 -15.44 -17.44 9.47
CA GLU A 171 -16.54 -18.22 8.88
C GLU A 171 -16.38 -18.40 7.36
N LEU A 172 -15.94 -17.36 6.65
CA LEU A 172 -15.71 -17.37 5.20
C LEU A 172 -14.40 -18.07 4.82
N GLY A 173 -13.55 -18.43 5.79
CA GLY A 173 -12.27 -19.10 5.55
C GLY A 173 -11.25 -18.22 4.82
N ILE A 174 -11.32 -16.89 4.99
CA ILE A 174 -10.40 -15.94 4.33
C ILE A 174 -9.40 -15.33 5.33
N PRO A 175 -8.14 -15.08 4.91
CA PRO A 175 -7.16 -14.39 5.74
C PRO A 175 -7.47 -12.89 5.85
N VAL A 176 -7.01 -12.30 6.96
CA VAL A 176 -7.00 -10.84 7.18
C VAL A 176 -5.56 -10.36 7.18
N LEU A 177 -5.26 -9.32 6.40
CA LEU A 177 -3.98 -8.62 6.41
C LEU A 177 -4.21 -7.21 6.92
N ILE A 178 -3.62 -6.88 8.08
CA ILE A 178 -3.69 -5.56 8.69
C ILE A 178 -2.36 -4.86 8.48
N HIS A 179 -2.43 -3.60 8.03
CA HIS A 179 -1.26 -2.78 7.77
C HIS A 179 -0.89 -1.89 8.94
#